data_AF-A0A078FCQ7-F1
#
_entry.id   AF-A0A078FCQ7-F1
#
_cell.length_a   1.000
_cell.length_b   1.000
_cell.length_c   1.000
_cell.angle_alpha   90.00
_cell.angle_beta   90.00
_cell.angle_gamma   90.00
#
_symmetry.space_group_name_H-M   'P 1'
#
loop_
_entity.id
_entity.type
_entity.pdbx_description
1 polymer ?
#
loop_
_entity_poly.entity_id
_entity_poly.type
_entity_poly.pdbx_seq_one_letter_code
_entity_poly.pdbx_strand_id
1 'polypeptide(L)'
;MEVIGMLDYGLAKAADSIFKHVITPAVTHSSTFVAVEDSCKTSGEITEATLKLEQSSDHKTEDVDGDAIYSGVLTVVKFICSSLCFGNVTWIHSFVRLTWPRISELIISKFLSKVVPEDASKFADFQKVIERTSQFETALKELSFVSPSDSEGRLSKYAENVEVHFASRKKIEILAKARSLMLQCNFTIPQGLATSLKSDGADESLDANSSKHIVRLLFSSEMCVVSEAASQLVHLVHKTLEDVCVSSARVALEFYHAARDSILLYEAVVPVKLGKQLNGINQAAVLLHNDCLYLFEEILGLAFEYRASFPSSIKEYAVFADIAPRFKLMAEEVLQRQVQLVISSLQEAIDSADGFQDTHQIKQFESAKFSVEQVVFSLEKVHLIWEPVLRPKTYKQSMCMVLESVFRRITRDILLLDDMAADETFQLQRLIHLMLENLSSLLGSLKSADDTSRPLDDLIPSLQLLDMPLKSITSAWESGELFSCNYTRTEVQDFIKAIFTDSPLRKECLWRIEDVS
;
A
#
# COMPACT_ATOMS: atom_id res chain seq x y z
N MET A 1 -38.68 -2.81 54.38
CA MET A 1 -38.41 -2.44 52.98
C MET A 1 -38.83 -3.52 52.00
N GLU A 2 -38.50 -4.79 52.25
CA GLU A 2 -38.88 -5.93 51.40
C GLU A 2 -40.41 -6.12 51.30
N VAL A 3 -41.11 -5.99 52.43
CA VAL A 3 -42.59 -6.08 52.53
C VAL A 3 -43.35 -4.94 51.81
N ILE A 4 -42.66 -3.84 51.48
CA ILE A 4 -43.25 -2.63 50.86
C ILE A 4 -42.75 -2.43 49.41
N GLY A 5 -41.98 -3.38 48.86
CA GLY A 5 -41.46 -3.32 47.48
C GLY A 5 -40.43 -2.22 47.19
N MET A 6 -39.90 -1.53 48.22
CA MET A 6 -38.92 -0.44 48.04
C MET A 6 -37.45 -0.88 48.16
N LEU A 7 -37.21 -2.16 48.46
CA LEU A 7 -35.87 -2.69 48.69
C LEU A 7 -35.01 -2.61 47.42
N ASP A 8 -35.55 -2.99 46.26
CA ASP A 8 -34.81 -2.97 44.99
C ASP A 8 -34.37 -1.55 44.60
N TYR A 9 -35.26 -0.56 44.79
CA TYR A 9 -34.95 0.84 44.55
C TYR A 9 -33.88 1.38 45.53
N GLY A 10 -33.98 1.02 46.80
CA GLY A 10 -32.98 1.37 47.82
C GLY A 10 -31.60 0.77 47.52
N LEU A 11 -31.56 -0.53 47.18
CA LEU A 11 -30.34 -1.23 46.79
C LEU A 11 -29.72 -0.65 45.52
N ALA A 12 -30.52 -0.26 44.53
CA ALA A 12 -30.02 0.40 43.32
C ALA A 12 -29.37 1.76 43.62
N LYS A 13 -30.02 2.61 44.42
CA LYS A 13 -29.45 3.91 44.82
C LYS A 13 -28.17 3.75 45.65
N ALA A 14 -28.15 2.76 46.54
CA ALA A 14 -26.96 2.42 47.32
C ALA A 14 -25.83 1.92 46.41
N ALA A 15 -26.13 1.00 45.48
CA ALA A 15 -25.19 0.49 44.49
C ALA A 15 -24.57 1.62 43.66
N ASP A 16 -25.37 2.57 43.18
CA ASP A 16 -24.87 3.73 42.44
C ASP A 16 -23.94 4.61 43.28
N SER A 17 -24.32 4.89 44.52
CA SER A 17 -23.55 5.74 45.42
C SER A 17 -22.23 5.07 45.81
N ILE A 18 -22.26 3.79 46.17
CA ILE A 18 -21.09 2.98 46.50
C ILE A 18 -20.17 2.85 45.29
N PHE A 19 -20.74 2.60 44.11
CA PHE A 19 -19.94 2.49 42.89
C PHE A 19 -19.18 3.80 42.62
N LYS A 20 -19.87 4.94 42.69
CA LYS A 20 -19.29 6.26 42.41
C LYS A 20 -18.28 6.71 43.45
N HIS A 21 -18.56 6.51 44.74
CA HIS A 21 -17.81 7.14 45.83
C HIS A 21 -16.84 6.20 46.55
N VAL A 22 -16.96 4.88 46.37
CA VAL A 22 -16.14 3.88 47.06
C VAL A 22 -15.37 3.01 46.05
N ILE A 23 -16.09 2.28 45.19
CA ILE A 23 -15.46 1.38 44.21
C ILE A 23 -14.60 2.14 43.21
N THR A 24 -15.11 3.25 42.65
CA THR A 24 -14.36 3.99 41.63
C THR A 24 -13.01 4.48 42.19
N PRO A 25 -12.97 5.17 43.35
CA PRO A 25 -11.70 5.52 44.00
C PRO A 25 -10.80 4.31 44.34
N ALA A 26 -11.38 3.21 44.83
CA ALA A 26 -10.63 1.99 45.16
C ALA A 26 -9.87 1.43 43.94
N VAL A 27 -10.48 1.46 42.76
CA VAL A 27 -9.87 0.93 41.52
C VAL A 27 -8.98 1.96 40.83
N THR A 28 -9.33 3.25 40.83
CA THR A 28 -8.56 4.27 40.08
C THR A 28 -7.36 4.83 40.84
N HIS A 29 -7.40 4.84 42.17
CA HIS A 29 -6.34 5.40 43.01
C HIS A 29 -5.75 4.36 43.96
N SER A 30 -6.06 3.06 43.76
CA SER A 30 -5.66 1.96 44.65
C SER A 30 -5.93 2.25 46.13
N SER A 31 -7.01 2.97 46.42
CA SER A 31 -7.24 3.47 47.79
C SER A 31 -7.64 2.36 48.74
N THR A 32 -7.03 2.35 49.93
CA THR A 32 -7.33 1.37 50.97
C THR A 32 -8.53 1.83 51.79
N PHE A 33 -9.51 0.95 51.95
CA PHE A 33 -10.65 1.18 52.83
C PHE A 33 -10.54 0.25 54.02
N VAL A 34 -10.79 0.76 55.22
CA VAL A 34 -10.83 -0.01 56.46
C VAL A 34 -12.22 0.10 57.07
N ALA A 35 -12.84 -1.06 57.31
CA ALA A 35 -14.08 -1.12 58.07
C ALA A 35 -13.77 -0.78 59.53
N VAL A 36 -14.41 0.27 60.06
CA VAL A 36 -14.30 0.65 61.46
C VAL A 36 -15.53 0.11 62.17
N GLU A 37 -15.32 -0.85 63.08
CA GLU A 37 -16.38 -1.29 63.98
C GLU A 37 -16.73 -0.14 64.94
N ASP A 38 -17.97 0.34 64.89
CA ASP A 38 -18.47 1.28 65.90
C ASP A 38 -18.70 0.53 67.22
N SER A 39 -18.02 1.01 68.27
CA SER A 39 -18.02 0.43 69.60
C SER A 39 -19.27 0.74 70.43
N CYS A 40 -20.32 1.33 69.84
CA CYS A 40 -21.61 1.52 70.51
C CYS A 40 -22.46 0.24 70.49
N LYS A 41 -21.98 -0.81 71.15
CA LYS A 41 -22.80 -1.97 71.54
C LYS A 41 -23.67 -1.60 72.75
N THR A 42 -24.66 -0.74 72.56
CA THR A 42 -25.80 -0.64 73.48
C THR A 42 -27.02 -1.22 72.78
N SER A 43 -27.41 -2.43 73.18
CA SER A 43 -28.64 -3.15 72.79
C SER A 43 -28.71 -3.88 71.43
N GLY A 44 -27.64 -4.55 70.99
CA GLY A 44 -27.74 -5.67 70.02
C GLY A 44 -28.15 -5.34 68.57
N GLU A 45 -28.64 -4.14 68.29
CA GLU A 45 -28.92 -3.63 66.95
C GLU A 45 -27.73 -2.80 66.45
N ILE A 46 -27.22 -3.14 65.25
CA ILE A 46 -26.21 -2.33 64.56
C ILE A 46 -26.92 -1.09 64.03
N THR A 47 -26.74 0.06 64.68
CA THR A 47 -27.37 1.33 64.26
C THR A 47 -26.58 2.06 63.19
N GLU A 48 -25.26 1.87 63.12
CA GLU A 48 -24.37 2.54 62.18
C GLU A 48 -23.16 1.65 61.85
N ALA A 49 -22.70 1.68 60.60
CA ALA A 49 -21.50 0.98 60.14
C ALA A 49 -20.67 1.93 59.28
N THR A 50 -19.39 2.08 59.65
CA THR A 50 -18.51 3.11 59.06
C THR A 50 -17.37 2.48 58.25
N LEU A 51 -17.28 2.82 56.96
CA LEU A 51 -16.14 2.46 56.10
C LEU A 51 -15.25 3.70 55.91
N LYS A 52 -14.04 3.68 56.49
CA LYS A 52 -13.10 4.81 56.38
C LYS A 52 -12.15 4.61 55.21
N LEU A 53 -11.93 5.69 54.47
CA LEU A 53 -10.90 5.79 53.44
C LEU A 53 -9.57 6.17 54.11
N GLU A 54 -8.58 5.29 54.05
CA GLU A 54 -7.20 5.63 54.39
C GLU A 54 -6.49 6.02 53.08
N GLN A 55 -6.00 7.26 53.00
CA GLN A 55 -5.25 7.69 51.83
C GLN A 55 -3.95 6.89 51.74
N SER A 56 -3.70 6.25 50.59
CA SER A 56 -2.43 5.61 50.29
C SER A 56 -1.35 6.67 50.05
N SER A 57 -0.14 6.40 50.55
CA SER A 57 1.05 7.23 50.37
C SER A 57 1.39 7.47 48.90
N ASP A 58 1.99 8.63 48.61
CA ASP A 58 2.63 9.02 47.34
C ASP A 58 3.60 7.95 46.84
N HIS A 59 3.13 6.94 46.12
CA HIS A 59 3.97 6.16 45.23
C HIS A 59 3.91 6.79 43.86
N LYS A 60 5.03 7.42 43.49
CA LYS A 60 5.32 7.80 42.11
C LYS A 60 5.13 6.55 41.22
N THR A 61 4.12 6.63 40.36
CA THR A 61 4.08 6.12 38.97
C THR A 61 5.28 5.23 38.64
N GLU A 62 5.13 3.92 38.58
CA GLU A 62 5.07 3.24 37.27
C GLU A 62 4.38 1.87 37.26
N ASP A 63 3.96 1.33 38.41
CA ASP A 63 3.33 0.00 38.47
C ASP A 63 1.95 0.09 39.14
N VAL A 64 0.89 -0.20 38.39
CA VAL A 64 -0.46 -0.27 38.94
C VAL A 64 -0.53 -1.55 39.77
N ASP A 65 -0.42 -1.41 41.10
CA ASP A 65 -0.43 -2.56 42.00
C ASP A 65 -1.80 -3.26 42.01
N GLY A 66 -1.91 -4.35 41.25
CA GLY A 66 -3.10 -5.17 41.18
C GLY A 66 -3.52 -5.75 42.53
N ASP A 67 -2.57 -5.98 43.45
CA ASP A 67 -2.87 -6.53 44.78
C ASP A 67 -3.59 -5.49 45.64
N ALA A 68 -3.18 -4.23 45.57
CA ALA A 68 -3.86 -3.13 46.24
C ALA A 68 -5.30 -2.94 45.72
N ILE A 69 -5.51 -3.02 44.39
CA ILE A 69 -6.85 -2.92 43.80
C ILE A 69 -7.73 -4.09 44.25
N TYR A 70 -7.24 -5.33 44.13
CA TYR A 70 -8.01 -6.52 44.51
C TYR A 70 -8.33 -6.54 46.00
N SER A 71 -7.36 -6.26 46.86
CA SER A 71 -7.57 -6.22 48.32
C SER A 71 -8.51 -5.08 48.76
N GLY A 72 -8.40 -3.90 48.15
CA GLY A 72 -9.29 -2.76 48.39
C GLY A 72 -10.74 -3.09 48.03
N VAL A 73 -10.97 -3.62 46.82
CA VAL A 73 -12.31 -4.03 46.38
C VAL A 73 -12.86 -5.16 47.26
N LEU A 74 -12.04 -6.15 47.62
CA LEU A 74 -12.46 -7.25 48.49
C LEU A 74 -12.91 -6.75 49.87
N THR A 75 -12.22 -5.74 50.43
CA THR A 75 -12.57 -5.15 51.72
C THR A 75 -13.91 -4.41 51.66
N VAL A 76 -14.14 -3.65 50.58
CA VAL A 76 -15.43 -2.99 50.32
C VAL A 76 -16.54 -4.03 50.18
N VAL A 77 -16.31 -5.11 49.43
CA VAL A 77 -17.28 -6.19 49.24
C VAL A 77 -17.61 -6.87 50.57
N LYS A 78 -16.61 -7.20 51.39
CA LYS A 78 -16.82 -7.78 52.74
C LYS A 78 -17.69 -6.88 53.60
N PHE A 79 -17.40 -5.58 53.62
CA PHE A 79 -18.19 -4.60 54.36
C PHE A 79 -19.64 -4.52 53.88
N ILE A 80 -19.89 -4.58 52.56
CA ILE A 80 -21.24 -4.57 51.99
C ILE A 80 -21.99 -5.85 52.37
N CYS A 81 -21.35 -7.02 52.25
CA CYS A 81 -21.96 -8.30 52.59
C CYS A 81 -22.33 -8.37 54.09
N SER A 82 -21.46 -7.88 54.98
CA SER A 82 -21.68 -7.90 56.43
C SER A 82 -22.66 -6.82 56.90
N SER A 83 -22.51 -5.58 56.41
CA SER A 83 -23.12 -4.40 57.03
C SER A 83 -24.33 -3.86 56.26
N LEU A 84 -24.36 -4.01 54.93
CA LEU A 84 -25.50 -3.57 54.11
C LEU A 84 -26.48 -4.72 53.88
N CYS A 85 -25.96 -5.91 53.59
CA CYS A 85 -26.77 -7.08 53.28
C CYS A 85 -27.03 -7.98 54.49
N PHE A 86 -26.36 -7.74 55.63
CA PHE A 86 -26.49 -8.53 56.87
C PHE A 86 -26.32 -10.05 56.67
N GLY A 87 -25.47 -10.45 55.73
CA GLY A 87 -25.29 -11.86 55.36
C GLY A 87 -26.46 -12.50 54.61
N ASN A 88 -27.50 -11.74 54.26
CA ASN A 88 -28.63 -12.24 53.49
C ASN A 88 -28.25 -12.46 52.02
N VAL A 89 -28.23 -13.73 51.61
CA VAL A 89 -27.84 -14.19 50.28
C VAL A 89 -28.70 -13.56 49.17
N THR A 90 -30.00 -13.35 49.37
CA THR A 90 -30.87 -12.74 48.33
C THR A 90 -30.55 -11.26 48.11
N TRP A 91 -30.20 -10.54 49.18
CA TRP A 91 -29.83 -9.13 49.09
C TRP A 91 -28.46 -8.96 48.47
N ILE A 92 -27.51 -9.84 48.83
CA ILE A 92 -26.19 -9.92 48.19
C ILE A 92 -26.35 -10.15 46.69
N HIS A 93 -27.11 -11.15 46.26
CA HIS A 93 -27.33 -11.42 44.83
C HIS A 93 -27.97 -10.24 44.09
N SER A 94 -28.95 -9.57 44.71
CA SER A 94 -29.61 -8.40 44.11
C SER A 94 -28.64 -7.24 43.94
N PHE A 95 -27.77 -7.01 44.93
CA PHE A 95 -26.73 -5.98 44.87
C PHE A 95 -25.62 -6.32 43.86
N VAL A 96 -25.19 -7.58 43.80
CA VAL A 96 -24.20 -8.10 42.85
C VAL A 96 -24.64 -7.89 41.42
N ARG A 97 -25.91 -8.22 41.10
CA ARG A 97 -26.49 -8.04 39.76
C ARG A 97 -26.41 -6.58 39.29
N LEU A 98 -26.47 -5.62 40.20
CA LEU A 98 -26.42 -4.19 39.93
C LEU A 98 -24.99 -3.63 39.85
N THR A 99 -24.03 -4.26 40.52
CA THR A 99 -22.68 -3.69 40.72
C THR A 99 -21.57 -4.45 39.99
N TRP A 100 -21.60 -5.79 39.96
CA TRP A 100 -20.48 -6.60 39.43
C TRP A 100 -20.13 -6.32 37.96
N PRO A 101 -21.08 -6.18 37.01
CA PRO A 101 -20.73 -5.83 35.63
C PRO A 101 -19.97 -4.51 35.52
N ARG A 102 -20.31 -3.52 36.36
CA ARG A 102 -19.64 -2.21 36.37
C ARG A 102 -18.27 -2.28 37.06
N ILE A 103 -18.17 -3.02 38.16
CA ILE A 103 -16.90 -3.23 38.89
C ILE A 103 -15.91 -3.95 37.99
N SER A 104 -16.30 -5.07 37.40
CA SER A 104 -15.45 -5.88 36.53
C SER A 104 -14.99 -5.10 35.29
N GLU A 105 -15.87 -4.33 34.66
CA GLU A 105 -15.50 -3.46 33.53
C GLU A 105 -14.50 -2.37 33.95
N LEU A 106 -14.69 -1.77 35.13
CA LEU A 106 -13.77 -0.76 35.64
C LEU A 106 -12.37 -1.35 35.90
N ILE A 107 -12.30 -2.54 36.49
CA ILE A 107 -11.03 -3.27 36.71
C ILE A 107 -10.37 -3.61 35.38
N ILE A 108 -11.14 -4.08 34.37
CA ILE A 108 -10.59 -4.35 33.03
C ILE A 108 -10.02 -3.08 32.41
N SER A 109 -10.80 -1.99 32.39
CA SER A 109 -10.43 -0.73 31.76
C SER A 109 -9.23 -0.03 32.43
N LYS A 110 -9.13 -0.11 33.75
CA LYS A 110 -8.13 0.65 34.53
C LYS A 110 -6.91 -0.16 34.94
N PHE A 111 -7.03 -1.48 35.02
CA PHE A 111 -5.94 -2.37 35.39
C PHE A 111 -5.62 -3.39 34.28
N LEU A 112 -6.46 -4.42 34.08
CA LEU A 112 -6.09 -5.59 33.25
C LEU A 112 -5.72 -5.23 31.81
N SER A 113 -6.41 -4.27 31.18
CA SER A 113 -6.09 -3.80 29.83
C SER A 113 -4.77 -3.02 29.74
N LYS A 114 -4.32 -2.41 30.84
CA LYS A 114 -3.09 -1.62 30.92
C LYS A 114 -1.86 -2.47 31.16
N VAL A 115 -2.03 -3.58 31.87
CA VAL A 115 -0.95 -4.54 32.16
C VAL A 115 -0.75 -5.58 31.05
N VAL A 116 -1.54 -5.56 29.96
CA VAL A 116 -1.29 -6.42 28.79
C VAL A 116 0.10 -6.13 28.22
N PRO A 117 0.99 -7.13 28.11
CA PRO A 117 2.36 -6.94 27.63
C PRO A 117 2.42 -6.29 26.26
N GLU A 118 3.40 -5.40 26.04
CA GLU A 118 3.71 -4.83 24.72
C GLU A 118 4.65 -5.72 23.89
N ASP A 119 5.26 -6.71 24.54
CA ASP A 119 6.25 -7.61 23.98
C ASP A 119 5.95 -9.05 24.44
N ALA A 120 6.09 -10.01 23.52
CA ALA A 120 5.84 -11.41 23.80
C ALA A 120 6.81 -11.99 24.85
N SER A 121 8.02 -11.44 24.96
CA SER A 121 9.00 -11.83 26.00
C SER A 121 8.48 -11.65 27.43
N LYS A 122 7.55 -10.73 27.65
CA LYS A 122 6.97 -10.41 28.97
C LYS A 122 5.73 -11.24 29.32
N PHE A 123 5.32 -12.19 28.47
CA PHE A 123 4.20 -13.08 28.79
C PHE A 123 4.45 -13.93 30.04
N ALA A 124 5.70 -14.33 30.29
CA ALA A 124 6.06 -15.08 31.49
C ALA A 124 5.76 -14.28 32.78
N ASP A 125 5.99 -12.97 32.77
CA ASP A 125 5.73 -12.09 33.91
C ASP A 125 4.22 -11.88 34.13
N PHE A 126 3.43 -11.92 33.06
CA PHE A 126 1.97 -11.78 33.11
C PHE A 126 1.27 -12.96 33.78
N GLN A 127 1.92 -14.12 33.89
CA GLN A 127 1.36 -15.29 34.57
C GLN A 127 0.95 -14.98 36.03
N LYS A 128 1.73 -14.11 36.71
CA LYS A 128 1.39 -13.64 38.07
C LYS A 128 0.08 -12.87 38.11
N VAL A 129 -0.21 -12.07 37.08
CA VAL A 129 -1.47 -11.32 36.96
C VAL A 129 -2.64 -12.27 36.78
N ILE A 130 -2.48 -13.32 35.96
CA ILE A 130 -3.51 -14.37 35.77
C ILE A 130 -3.82 -15.05 37.10
N GLU A 131 -2.79 -15.49 37.82
CA GLU A 131 -2.95 -16.17 39.12
C GLU A 131 -3.65 -15.28 40.15
N ARG A 132 -3.21 -14.03 40.31
CA ARG A 132 -3.82 -13.06 41.24
C ARG A 132 -5.27 -12.76 40.89
N THR A 133 -5.58 -12.62 39.60
CA THR A 133 -6.95 -12.37 39.12
C THR A 133 -7.87 -13.55 39.43
N SER A 134 -7.38 -14.77 39.26
CA SER A 134 -8.12 -16.00 39.60
C SER A 134 -8.35 -16.14 41.11
N GLN A 135 -7.34 -15.84 41.93
CA GLN A 135 -7.47 -15.80 43.40
C GLN A 135 -8.50 -14.77 43.84
N PHE A 136 -8.50 -13.57 43.25
CA PHE A 136 -9.47 -12.52 43.55
C PHE A 136 -10.91 -12.96 43.22
N GLU A 137 -11.15 -13.51 42.03
CA GLU A 137 -12.49 -14.01 41.67
C GLU A 137 -12.93 -15.18 42.55
N THR A 138 -12.00 -16.05 42.96
CA THR A 138 -12.29 -17.15 43.91
C THR A 138 -12.73 -16.61 45.27
N ALA A 139 -12.03 -15.60 45.81
CA ALA A 139 -12.40 -14.96 47.06
C ALA A 139 -13.78 -14.26 46.99
N LEU A 140 -14.14 -13.69 45.83
CA LEU A 140 -15.47 -13.13 45.63
C LEU A 140 -16.57 -14.21 45.54
N LYS A 141 -16.26 -15.39 44.99
CA LYS A 141 -17.17 -16.54 44.99
C LYS A 141 -17.44 -17.03 46.42
N GLU A 142 -16.41 -17.12 47.26
CA GLU A 142 -16.57 -17.51 48.68
C GLU A 142 -17.49 -16.54 49.45
N LEU A 143 -17.50 -15.26 49.08
CA LEU A 143 -18.39 -14.25 49.65
C LEU A 143 -19.81 -14.26 49.05
N SER A 144 -20.14 -15.22 48.18
CA SER A 144 -21.37 -15.26 47.38
C SER A 144 -21.60 -14.00 46.53
N PHE A 145 -20.54 -13.23 46.27
CA PHE A 145 -20.57 -11.96 45.54
C PHE A 145 -20.50 -12.14 44.01
N VAL A 146 -20.26 -13.35 43.53
CA VAL A 146 -20.32 -13.70 42.10
C VAL A 146 -21.19 -14.95 41.96
N SER A 147 -22.25 -14.85 41.15
CA SER A 147 -23.19 -15.96 40.90
C SER A 147 -22.58 -16.98 39.92
N PRO A 148 -22.87 -18.29 40.07
CA PRO A 148 -22.38 -19.34 39.17
C PRO A 148 -23.00 -19.32 37.75
N SER A 149 -24.03 -18.51 37.46
CA SER A 149 -24.86 -18.73 36.26
C SER A 149 -24.55 -17.88 35.02
N ASP A 150 -23.91 -16.70 35.08
CA ASP A 150 -23.70 -15.89 33.84
C ASP A 150 -22.40 -15.07 33.76
N SER A 151 -21.78 -14.74 34.90
CA SER A 151 -20.58 -13.87 34.96
C SER A 151 -19.36 -14.58 35.53
N GLU A 152 -19.36 -15.92 35.50
CA GLU A 152 -18.32 -16.71 36.13
C GLU A 152 -16.99 -16.52 35.39
N GLY A 153 -15.99 -16.05 36.14
CA GLY A 153 -14.63 -15.91 35.64
C GLY A 153 -14.43 -14.77 34.65
N ARG A 154 -15.20 -13.66 34.66
CA ARG A 154 -15.07 -12.59 33.65
C ARG A 154 -13.65 -12.02 33.63
N LEU A 155 -13.07 -11.75 34.78
CA LEU A 155 -11.71 -11.19 34.90
C LEU A 155 -10.66 -12.26 34.56
N SER A 156 -10.83 -13.50 35.03
CA SER A 156 -9.93 -14.61 34.70
C SER A 156 -9.95 -14.93 33.21
N LYS A 157 -11.13 -15.03 32.59
CA LYS A 157 -11.30 -15.20 31.14
C LYS A 157 -10.64 -14.08 30.35
N TYR A 158 -10.71 -12.83 30.83
CA TYR A 158 -10.01 -11.72 30.20
C TYR A 158 -8.48 -11.92 30.31
N ALA A 159 -7.97 -12.20 31.51
CA ALA A 159 -6.55 -12.38 31.76
C ALA A 159 -5.97 -13.60 31.02
N GLU A 160 -6.68 -14.71 30.96
CA GLU A 160 -6.31 -15.93 30.23
C GLU A 160 -6.27 -15.70 28.71
N ASN A 161 -7.03 -14.72 28.19
CA ASN A 161 -7.00 -14.32 26.79
C ASN A 161 -6.02 -13.17 26.50
N VAL A 162 -5.00 -12.97 27.34
CA VAL A 162 -3.97 -11.93 27.16
C VAL A 162 -3.32 -11.98 25.78
N GLU A 163 -3.07 -13.18 25.23
CA GLU A 163 -2.51 -13.35 23.89
C GLU A 163 -3.42 -12.75 22.81
N VAL A 164 -4.75 -12.88 22.95
CA VAL A 164 -5.72 -12.32 22.00
C VAL A 164 -5.71 -10.80 22.06
N HIS A 165 -5.66 -10.24 23.28
CA HIS A 165 -5.58 -8.80 23.48
C HIS A 165 -4.27 -8.21 22.93
N PHE A 166 -3.14 -8.87 23.21
CA PHE A 166 -1.84 -8.52 22.66
C PHE A 166 -1.85 -8.57 21.13
N ALA A 167 -2.27 -9.70 20.56
CA ALA A 167 -2.28 -9.92 19.11
C ALA A 167 -3.17 -8.91 18.39
N SER A 168 -4.37 -8.64 18.92
CA SER A 168 -5.30 -7.64 18.37
C SER A 168 -4.69 -6.23 18.39
N ARG A 169 -4.08 -5.82 19.52
CA ARG A 169 -3.42 -4.51 19.63
C ARG A 169 -2.24 -4.40 18.65
N LYS A 170 -1.40 -5.42 18.57
CA LYS A 170 -0.22 -5.41 17.70
C LYS A 170 -0.61 -5.41 16.21
N LYS A 171 -1.64 -6.15 15.83
CA LYS A 171 -2.20 -6.11 14.47
C LYS A 171 -2.64 -4.68 14.09
N ILE A 172 -3.37 -3.99 14.98
CA ILE A 172 -3.77 -2.59 14.75
C ILE A 172 -2.54 -1.69 14.59
N GLU A 173 -1.50 -1.87 15.41
CA GLU A 173 -0.25 -1.12 15.32
C GLU A 173 0.47 -1.35 13.99
N ILE A 174 0.61 -2.60 13.55
CA ILE A 174 1.22 -2.99 12.27
C ILE A 174 0.47 -2.33 11.12
N LEU A 175 -0.87 -2.45 11.10
CA LEU A 175 -1.69 -1.87 10.03
C LEU A 175 -1.68 -0.34 10.04
N ALA A 176 -1.70 0.29 11.22
CA ALA A 176 -1.56 1.73 11.34
C ALA A 176 -0.20 2.20 10.82
N LYS A 177 0.87 1.47 11.12
CA LYS A 177 2.21 1.74 10.62
C LYS A 177 2.25 1.59 9.09
N ALA A 178 1.77 0.47 8.54
CA ALA A 178 1.68 0.27 7.08
C ALA A 178 0.93 1.43 6.39
N ARG A 179 -0.23 1.82 6.94
CA ARG A 179 -1.00 2.97 6.45
C ARG A 179 -0.20 4.27 6.48
N SER A 180 0.51 4.52 7.57
CA SER A 180 1.27 5.77 7.74
C SER A 180 2.40 5.90 6.71
N LEU A 181 3.10 4.80 6.40
CA LEU A 181 4.13 4.75 5.35
C LEU A 181 3.56 5.18 4.00
N MET A 182 2.41 4.61 3.62
CA MET A 182 1.73 4.93 2.36
C MET A 182 1.26 6.39 2.32
N LEU A 183 0.75 6.91 3.44
CA LEU A 183 0.23 8.28 3.52
C LEU A 183 1.32 9.35 3.61
N GLN A 184 2.51 9.04 4.11
CA GLN A 184 3.61 10.00 4.25
C GLN A 184 4.50 10.07 3.00
N CYS A 185 4.59 9.00 2.20
CA CYS A 185 5.46 8.97 1.03
C CYS A 185 5.05 9.98 -0.06
N ASN A 186 5.99 10.76 -0.59
CA ASN A 186 5.72 11.77 -1.61
C ASN A 186 5.81 11.24 -3.06
N PHE A 187 6.21 9.98 -3.25
CA PHE A 187 6.37 9.35 -4.57
C PHE A 187 7.27 10.15 -5.52
N THR A 188 8.38 10.66 -4.99
CA THR A 188 9.44 11.32 -5.77
C THR A 188 10.77 10.64 -5.53
N ILE A 189 11.64 10.62 -6.53
CA ILE A 189 13.01 10.12 -6.38
C ILE A 189 13.96 11.27 -6.02
N PRO A 190 14.86 11.11 -5.03
CA PRO A 190 15.90 12.09 -4.73
C PRO A 190 16.78 12.41 -5.94
N GLN A 191 17.15 13.69 -6.12
CA GLN A 191 18.09 14.11 -7.15
C GLN A 191 19.45 13.42 -6.97
N GLY A 192 19.98 12.81 -8.05
CA GLY A 192 21.27 12.11 -8.05
C GLY A 192 21.20 10.57 -8.06
N LEU A 193 20.01 9.97 -7.86
CA LEU A 193 19.85 8.50 -7.86
C LEU A 193 20.15 7.87 -9.25
N ALA A 194 19.82 8.59 -10.33
CA ALA A 194 20.03 8.14 -11.71
C ALA A 194 21.52 7.96 -12.07
N THR A 195 22.41 8.71 -11.43
CA THR A 195 23.87 8.59 -11.61
C THR A 195 24.44 7.34 -10.96
N SER A 196 23.85 6.86 -9.86
CA SER A 196 24.30 5.65 -9.15
C SER A 196 23.94 4.34 -9.86
N LEU A 197 22.92 4.33 -10.73
CA LEU A 197 22.53 3.15 -11.51
C LEU A 197 23.40 2.96 -12.77
N LYS A 198 24.11 4.00 -13.23
CA LYS A 198 24.97 3.96 -14.43
C LYS A 198 26.43 3.59 -14.12
N SER A 199 26.83 3.54 -12.85
CA SER A 199 28.16 3.04 -12.45
C SER A 199 28.12 1.51 -12.38
N ASP A 200 28.71 0.86 -13.39
CA ASP A 200 28.80 -0.60 -13.56
C ASP A 200 29.76 -1.28 -12.57
N GLY A 201 29.91 -0.70 -11.38
CA GLY A 201 30.80 -1.15 -10.30
C GLY A 201 29.97 -1.50 -9.07
N ALA A 202 29.76 -2.80 -8.88
CA ALA A 202 29.31 -3.33 -7.61
C ALA A 202 30.37 -3.09 -6.52
N ASP A 203 29.85 -2.89 -5.30
CA ASP A 203 30.52 -2.82 -4.02
C ASP A 203 31.15 -1.47 -3.57
N GLU A 204 30.70 -1.10 -2.37
CA GLU A 204 31.19 -0.08 -1.45
C GLU A 204 30.67 1.37 -1.62
N SER A 205 29.65 1.65 -0.80
CA SER A 205 29.04 2.94 -0.42
C SER A 205 27.87 3.48 -1.25
N LEU A 206 26.82 2.66 -1.42
CA LEU A 206 25.47 3.23 -1.58
C LEU A 206 25.13 4.02 -0.31
N ASP A 207 24.96 5.33 -0.45
CA ASP A 207 24.49 6.21 0.62
C ASP A 207 23.25 5.64 1.30
N ALA A 208 23.11 5.79 2.63
CA ALA A 208 21.99 5.21 3.39
C ALA A 208 20.60 5.68 2.91
N ASN A 209 20.55 6.75 2.11
CA ASN A 209 19.34 7.29 1.53
C ASN A 209 19.02 6.71 0.14
N SER A 210 20.02 6.25 -0.63
CA SER A 210 19.81 5.61 -1.94
C SER A 210 19.39 4.15 -1.80
N SER A 211 19.84 3.46 -0.74
CA SER A 211 19.43 2.07 -0.42
C SER A 211 17.92 1.92 -0.14
N LYS A 212 17.24 2.99 0.25
CA LYS A 212 15.79 2.98 0.50
C LYS A 212 14.96 2.92 -0.78
N HIS A 213 15.51 3.40 -1.90
CA HIS A 213 14.82 3.55 -3.16
C HIS A 213 15.29 2.55 -4.22
N ILE A 214 16.49 1.99 -4.08
CA ILE A 214 17.01 1.01 -5.03
C ILE A 214 16.92 -0.38 -4.40
N VAL A 215 16.11 -1.24 -4.98
CA VAL A 215 15.91 -2.62 -4.54
C VAL A 215 16.32 -3.59 -5.65
N ARG A 216 16.70 -4.80 -5.27
CA ARG A 216 17.00 -5.88 -6.22
C ARG A 216 15.79 -6.79 -6.35
N LEU A 217 15.34 -7.00 -7.57
CA LEU A 217 14.21 -7.89 -7.87
C LEU A 217 14.61 -9.36 -7.63
N LEU A 218 13.76 -10.12 -6.95
CA LEU A 218 14.04 -11.49 -6.53
C LEU A 218 14.27 -12.46 -7.69
N PHE A 219 13.47 -12.36 -8.76
CA PHE A 219 13.49 -13.35 -9.86
C PHE A 219 14.37 -12.94 -11.03
N SER A 220 14.54 -11.63 -11.26
CA SER A 220 15.37 -11.12 -12.37
C SER A 220 16.77 -10.70 -11.94
N SER A 221 17.02 -10.52 -10.63
CA SER A 221 18.26 -9.95 -10.10
C SER A 221 18.60 -8.54 -10.60
N GLU A 222 17.68 -7.89 -11.30
CA GLU A 222 17.82 -6.52 -11.80
C GLU A 222 17.60 -5.51 -10.66
N MET A 223 18.24 -4.34 -10.78
CA MET A 223 17.99 -3.22 -9.88
C MET A 223 16.73 -2.46 -10.31
N CYS A 224 15.89 -2.11 -9.36
CA CYS A 224 14.62 -1.44 -9.56
C CYS A 224 14.51 -0.22 -8.63
N VAL A 225 13.99 0.89 -9.16
CA VAL A 225 13.75 2.09 -8.38
C VAL A 225 12.32 2.09 -7.86
N VAL A 226 12.15 2.12 -6.54
CA VAL A 226 10.87 2.05 -5.84
C VAL A 226 10.67 3.25 -4.91
N SER A 227 9.43 3.46 -4.50
CA SER A 227 9.11 4.41 -3.46
C SER A 227 9.58 3.93 -2.09
N GLU A 228 9.84 4.88 -1.19
CA GLU A 228 10.16 4.56 0.20
C GLU A 228 9.00 3.81 0.88
N ALA A 229 7.75 4.06 0.48
CA ALA A 229 6.60 3.33 1.01
C ALA A 229 6.65 1.84 0.67
N ALA A 230 6.98 1.47 -0.57
CA ALA A 230 7.05 0.07 -0.98
C ALA A 230 8.19 -0.67 -0.29
N SER A 231 9.40 -0.08 -0.29
CA SER A 231 10.57 -0.67 0.39
C SER A 231 10.34 -0.84 1.90
N GLN A 232 9.83 0.18 2.59
CA GLN A 232 9.56 0.09 4.02
C GLN A 232 8.37 -0.84 4.36
N LEU A 233 7.38 -0.95 3.46
CA LEU A 233 6.29 -1.90 3.62
C LEU A 233 6.79 -3.33 3.58
N VAL A 234 7.64 -3.68 2.60
CA VAL A 234 8.25 -5.01 2.50
C VAL A 234 9.03 -5.30 3.78
N HIS A 235 9.90 -4.39 4.23
CA HIS A 235 10.60 -4.56 5.52
C HIS A 235 9.65 -4.78 6.71
N LEU A 236 8.53 -4.05 6.79
CA LEU A 236 7.51 -4.25 7.84
C LEU A 236 6.87 -5.64 7.75
N VAL A 237 6.60 -6.13 6.54
CA VAL A 237 6.04 -7.46 6.29
C VAL A 237 7.03 -8.53 6.72
N HIS A 238 8.30 -8.48 6.29
CA HIS A 238 9.33 -9.45 6.70
C HIS A 238 9.46 -9.50 8.22
N LYS A 239 9.61 -8.36 8.89
CA LYS A 239 9.66 -8.29 10.36
C LYS A 239 8.43 -8.93 11.02
N THR A 240 7.24 -8.69 10.47
CA THR A 240 6.00 -9.28 11.00
C THR A 240 6.00 -10.80 10.81
N LEU A 241 6.53 -11.33 9.70
CA LEU A 241 6.62 -12.78 9.45
C LEU A 241 7.72 -13.46 10.26
N GLU A 242 8.81 -12.77 10.58
CA GLU A 242 9.78 -13.21 11.57
C GLU A 242 9.12 -13.38 12.95
N ASP A 243 8.31 -12.39 13.36
CA ASP A 243 7.53 -12.47 14.60
C ASP A 243 6.52 -13.63 14.57
N VAL A 244 5.91 -13.96 13.42
CA VAL A 244 5.04 -15.15 13.24
C VAL A 244 5.81 -16.44 13.55
N CYS A 245 7.07 -16.55 13.12
CA CYS A 245 7.88 -17.77 13.29
C CYS A 245 8.16 -18.10 14.76
N VAL A 246 8.24 -17.10 15.62
CA VAL A 246 8.57 -17.24 17.04
C VAL A 246 7.36 -17.14 17.98
N SER A 247 6.17 -16.87 17.44
CA SER A 247 4.94 -16.64 18.22
C SER A 247 4.14 -17.91 18.47
N SER A 248 3.28 -17.88 19.50
CA SER A 248 2.28 -18.93 19.73
C SER A 248 1.25 -18.98 18.60
N ALA A 249 0.57 -20.12 18.41
CA ALA A 249 -0.35 -20.34 17.30
C ALA A 249 -1.41 -19.24 17.12
N ARG A 250 -1.94 -18.70 18.24
CA ARG A 250 -2.96 -17.65 18.24
C ARG A 250 -2.40 -16.30 17.79
N VAL A 251 -1.27 -15.89 18.38
CA VAL A 251 -0.59 -14.62 18.05
C VAL A 251 -0.07 -14.64 16.61
N ALA A 252 0.54 -15.75 16.22
CA ALA A 252 1.10 -15.96 14.90
C ALA A 252 0.03 -15.85 13.80
N LEU A 253 -1.20 -16.31 14.06
CA LEU A 253 -2.30 -16.21 13.09
C LEU A 253 -2.69 -14.74 12.83
N GLU A 254 -2.83 -13.95 13.89
CA GLU A 254 -3.14 -12.51 13.75
C GLU A 254 -2.01 -11.73 13.09
N PHE A 255 -0.75 -12.09 13.35
CA PHE A 255 0.41 -11.44 12.72
C PHE A 255 0.51 -11.80 11.23
N TYR A 256 0.26 -13.06 10.88
CA TYR A 256 0.14 -13.49 9.49
C TYR A 256 -0.95 -12.72 8.75
N HIS A 257 -2.13 -12.56 9.37
CA HIS A 257 -3.19 -11.72 8.81
C HIS A 257 -2.77 -10.25 8.72
N ALA A 258 -2.11 -9.69 9.73
CA ALA A 258 -1.62 -8.32 9.71
C ALA A 258 -0.62 -8.08 8.56
N ALA A 259 0.28 -9.02 8.30
CA ALA A 259 1.22 -8.96 7.18
C ALA A 259 0.50 -8.94 5.82
N ARG A 260 -0.47 -9.85 5.62
CA ARG A 260 -1.29 -9.89 4.41
C ARG A 260 -2.13 -8.63 4.22
N ASP A 261 -2.80 -8.20 5.27
CA ASP A 261 -3.64 -7.01 5.25
C ASP A 261 -2.80 -5.75 5.00
N SER A 262 -1.54 -5.70 5.47
CA SER A 262 -0.61 -4.60 5.18
C SER A 262 -0.27 -4.52 3.69
N ILE A 263 -0.07 -5.66 3.02
CA ILE A 263 0.14 -5.73 1.57
C ILE A 263 -1.11 -5.23 0.84
N LEU A 264 -2.28 -5.78 1.15
CA LEU A 264 -3.56 -5.39 0.53
C LEU A 264 -3.89 -3.90 0.76
N LEU A 265 -3.46 -3.34 1.89
CA LEU A 265 -3.64 -1.93 2.17
C LEU A 265 -2.88 -1.03 1.19
N TYR A 266 -1.72 -1.46 0.67
CA TYR A 266 -0.99 -0.71 -0.36
C TYR A 266 -1.86 -0.54 -1.60
N GLU A 267 -2.42 -1.65 -2.10
CA GLU A 267 -3.30 -1.68 -3.26
C GLU A 267 -4.53 -0.80 -3.08
N ALA A 268 -5.09 -0.75 -1.86
CA ALA A 268 -6.28 0.05 -1.56
C ALA A 268 -5.99 1.54 -1.36
N VAL A 269 -4.83 1.90 -0.80
CA VAL A 269 -4.52 3.27 -0.37
C VAL A 269 -3.77 4.06 -1.43
N VAL A 270 -2.75 3.47 -2.06
CA VAL A 270 -1.82 4.20 -2.92
C VAL A 270 -2.50 4.74 -4.19
N PRO A 271 -3.31 3.96 -4.93
CA PRO A 271 -4.00 4.48 -6.11
C PRO A 271 -4.94 5.64 -5.78
N VAL A 272 -5.65 5.57 -4.64
CA VAL A 272 -6.54 6.63 -4.17
C VAL A 272 -5.76 7.89 -3.80
N LYS A 273 -4.61 7.71 -3.14
CA LYS A 273 -3.74 8.81 -2.75
C LYS A 273 -3.16 9.55 -3.96
N LEU A 274 -2.63 8.80 -4.94
CA LEU A 274 -2.07 9.39 -6.15
C LEU A 274 -3.16 10.04 -7.00
N GLY A 275 -4.37 9.45 -7.02
CA GLY A 275 -5.58 10.09 -7.53
C GLY A 275 -5.37 10.72 -8.91
N LYS A 276 -5.50 12.05 -9.00
CA LYS A 276 -5.34 12.82 -10.25
C LYS A 276 -3.95 12.69 -10.88
N GLN A 277 -2.91 12.40 -10.09
CA GLN A 277 -1.56 12.21 -10.63
C GLN A 277 -1.54 11.01 -11.58
N LEU A 278 -2.31 9.95 -11.36
CA LEU A 278 -2.34 8.80 -12.28
C LEU A 278 -2.92 9.14 -13.67
N ASN A 279 -3.61 10.29 -13.81
CA ASN A 279 -4.17 10.76 -15.07
C ASN A 279 -3.23 11.71 -15.83
N GLY A 280 -2.06 12.03 -15.29
CA GLY A 280 -1.04 12.86 -15.95
C GLY A 280 0.26 12.10 -16.14
N ILE A 281 1.12 12.64 -17.01
CA ILE A 281 2.48 12.13 -17.24
C ILE A 281 3.36 12.61 -16.10
N ASN A 282 3.70 11.74 -15.15
CA ASN A 282 4.57 12.09 -14.02
C ASN A 282 5.32 10.89 -13.44
N GLN A 283 6.31 11.21 -12.62
CA GLN A 283 7.20 10.25 -11.97
C GLN A 283 6.46 9.29 -11.02
N ALA A 284 5.44 9.77 -10.30
CA ALA A 284 4.73 8.98 -9.30
C ALA A 284 3.99 7.78 -9.90
N ALA A 285 3.38 7.94 -11.08
CA ALA A 285 2.72 6.85 -11.79
C ALA A 285 3.71 5.77 -12.25
N VAL A 286 4.88 6.17 -12.74
CA VAL A 286 5.93 5.25 -13.18
C VAL A 286 6.59 4.54 -11.99
N LEU A 287 6.75 5.24 -10.87
CA LEU A 287 7.16 4.63 -9.60
C LEU A 287 6.15 3.60 -9.11
N LEU A 288 4.85 3.87 -9.21
CA LEU A 288 3.82 2.89 -8.83
C LEU A 288 3.94 1.61 -9.67
N HIS A 289 4.24 1.70 -10.96
CA HIS A 289 4.52 0.51 -11.78
C HIS A 289 5.67 -0.33 -11.19
N ASN A 290 6.80 0.31 -10.87
CA ASN A 290 7.94 -0.38 -10.28
C ASN A 290 7.65 -0.94 -8.89
N ASP A 291 6.96 -0.19 -8.03
CA ASP A 291 6.54 -0.63 -6.71
C ASP A 291 5.70 -1.90 -6.79
N CYS A 292 4.72 -1.91 -7.71
CA CYS A 292 3.85 -3.06 -7.91
C CYS A 292 4.60 -4.27 -8.48
N LEU A 293 5.58 -4.08 -9.37
CA LEU A 293 6.45 -5.18 -9.82
C LEU A 293 7.31 -5.72 -8.69
N TYR A 294 7.91 -4.84 -7.90
CA TYR A 294 8.72 -5.23 -6.75
C TYR A 294 7.89 -6.03 -5.74
N LEU A 295 6.74 -5.49 -5.34
CA LEU A 295 5.81 -6.18 -4.43
C LEU A 295 5.34 -7.51 -5.00
N PHE A 296 5.05 -7.61 -6.30
CA PHE A 296 4.68 -8.87 -6.94
C PHE A 296 5.74 -9.96 -6.73
N GLU A 297 7.02 -9.64 -6.96
CA GLU A 297 8.10 -10.61 -6.79
C GLU A 297 8.30 -10.97 -5.31
N GLU A 298 8.34 -9.97 -4.43
CA GLU A 298 8.49 -10.16 -2.97
C GLU A 298 7.38 -11.06 -2.40
N ILE A 299 6.11 -10.78 -2.73
CA ILE A 299 4.96 -11.56 -2.26
C ILE A 299 5.07 -13.03 -2.65
N LEU A 300 5.59 -13.34 -3.85
CA LEU A 300 5.82 -14.71 -4.29
C LEU A 300 6.98 -15.39 -3.52
N GLY A 301 7.97 -14.61 -3.08
CA GLY A 301 9.09 -15.07 -2.26
C GLY A 301 8.72 -15.39 -0.80
N LEU A 302 7.77 -14.66 -0.20
CA LEU A 302 7.43 -14.77 1.24
C LEU A 302 7.10 -16.20 1.68
N ALA A 303 6.32 -16.94 0.88
CA ALA A 303 5.94 -18.31 1.22
C ALA A 303 7.14 -19.26 1.17
N PHE A 304 8.10 -19.03 0.27
CA PHE A 304 9.30 -19.85 0.18
C PHE A 304 10.22 -19.61 1.38
N GLU A 305 10.39 -18.35 1.78
CA GLU A 305 11.29 -17.95 2.86
C GLU A 305 10.81 -18.41 4.25
N TYR A 306 9.52 -18.21 4.56
CA TYR A 306 9.05 -18.36 5.94
C TYR A 306 8.26 -19.64 6.24
N ARG A 307 7.69 -20.33 5.24
CA ARG A 307 6.77 -21.46 5.47
C ARG A 307 7.40 -22.60 6.27
N ALA A 308 8.70 -22.83 6.12
CA ALA A 308 9.42 -23.85 6.88
C ALA A 308 9.45 -23.55 8.39
N SER A 309 9.49 -22.26 8.75
CA SER A 309 9.64 -21.77 10.12
C SER A 309 8.32 -21.45 10.82
N PHE A 310 7.21 -21.34 10.08
CA PHE A 310 5.90 -21.05 10.68
C PHE A 310 5.43 -22.14 11.67
N PRO A 311 4.60 -21.80 12.67
CA PRO A 311 3.92 -22.78 13.50
C PRO A 311 3.05 -23.75 12.67
N SER A 312 2.94 -25.00 13.10
CA SER A 312 2.21 -26.08 12.39
C SER A 312 0.78 -25.68 12.03
N SER A 313 0.10 -24.96 12.92
CA SER A 313 -1.27 -24.46 12.74
C SER A 313 -1.43 -23.48 11.58
N ILE A 314 -0.34 -22.82 11.14
CA ILE A 314 -0.34 -21.81 10.08
C ILE A 314 0.21 -22.37 8.77
N LYS A 315 1.16 -23.31 8.84
CA LYS A 315 1.83 -23.89 7.65
C LYS A 315 0.84 -24.36 6.58
N GLU A 316 -0.29 -24.95 6.98
CA GLU A 316 -1.29 -25.49 6.05
C GLU A 316 -2.11 -24.42 5.33
N TYR A 317 -2.34 -23.27 5.97
CA TYR A 317 -3.23 -22.21 5.50
C TYR A 317 -2.49 -20.98 4.97
N ALA A 318 -1.20 -20.84 5.27
CA ALA A 318 -0.40 -19.70 4.83
C ALA A 318 -0.23 -19.72 3.31
N VAL A 319 -0.89 -18.77 2.65
CA VAL A 319 -0.75 -18.44 1.23
C VAL A 319 -0.38 -16.96 1.09
N PHE A 320 0.36 -16.61 0.04
CA PHE A 320 0.63 -15.22 -0.37
C PHE A 320 0.47 -15.04 -1.90
N ALA A 321 0.72 -16.12 -2.65
CA ALA A 321 0.61 -16.15 -4.11
C ALA A 321 -0.78 -15.80 -4.66
N ASP A 322 -1.84 -15.83 -3.84
CA ASP A 322 -3.18 -15.38 -4.21
C ASP A 322 -3.27 -13.85 -4.32
N ILE A 323 -2.42 -13.11 -3.63
CA ILE A 323 -2.36 -11.64 -3.66
C ILE A 323 -1.50 -11.14 -4.82
N ALA A 324 -0.40 -11.85 -5.13
CA ALA A 324 0.60 -11.40 -6.10
C ALA A 324 0.03 -10.96 -7.47
N PRO A 325 -0.89 -11.71 -8.12
CA PRO A 325 -1.41 -11.33 -9.44
C PRO A 325 -2.04 -9.93 -9.49
N ARG A 326 -2.61 -9.47 -8.37
CA ARG A 326 -3.24 -8.14 -8.26
C ARG A 326 -2.21 -7.02 -8.46
N PHE A 327 -1.02 -7.19 -7.91
CA PHE A 327 0.09 -6.26 -8.08
C PHE A 327 0.68 -6.30 -9.47
N LYS A 328 0.82 -7.49 -10.07
CA LYS A 328 1.26 -7.60 -11.46
C LYS A 328 0.31 -6.89 -12.43
N LEU A 329 -0.99 -7.13 -12.28
CA LEU A 329 -2.02 -6.45 -13.09
C LEU A 329 -1.97 -4.93 -12.91
N MET A 330 -1.88 -4.45 -11.66
CA MET A 330 -1.78 -3.02 -11.38
C MET A 330 -0.52 -2.40 -12.02
N ALA A 331 0.62 -3.09 -11.98
CA ALA A 331 1.84 -2.62 -12.62
C ALA A 331 1.64 -2.47 -14.14
N GLU A 332 1.07 -3.48 -14.79
CA GLU A 332 0.81 -3.48 -16.24
C GLU A 332 -0.19 -2.37 -16.62
N GLU A 333 -1.31 -2.25 -15.91
CA GLU A 333 -2.35 -1.26 -16.15
C GLU A 333 -1.85 0.19 -16.00
N VAL A 334 -1.06 0.47 -14.97
CA VAL A 334 -0.52 1.81 -14.71
C VAL A 334 0.46 2.21 -15.81
N LEU A 335 1.37 1.32 -16.21
CA LEU A 335 2.31 1.61 -17.29
C LEU A 335 1.60 1.77 -18.63
N GLN A 336 0.66 0.88 -18.97
CA GLN A 336 -0.12 0.97 -20.21
C GLN A 336 -0.91 2.29 -20.27
N ARG A 337 -1.53 2.71 -19.15
CA ARG A 337 -2.22 4.00 -19.06
C ARG A 337 -1.26 5.16 -19.29
N GLN A 338 -0.05 5.13 -18.72
CA GLN A 338 0.95 6.18 -18.94
C GLN A 338 1.39 6.25 -20.41
N VAL A 339 1.65 5.11 -21.06
CA VAL A 339 1.94 5.05 -22.50
C VAL A 339 0.80 5.64 -23.33
N GLN A 340 -0.45 5.31 -23.02
CA GLN A 340 -1.60 5.85 -23.73
C GLN A 340 -1.77 7.37 -23.54
N LEU A 341 -1.54 7.89 -22.33
CA LEU A 341 -1.60 9.33 -22.05
C LEU A 341 -0.53 10.09 -22.85
N VAL A 342 0.68 9.55 -22.92
CA VAL A 342 1.76 10.11 -23.76
C VAL A 342 1.35 10.10 -25.23
N ILE A 343 0.89 8.96 -25.75
CA ILE A 343 0.46 8.84 -27.15
C ILE A 343 -0.64 9.85 -27.47
N SER A 344 -1.66 9.96 -26.63
CA SER A 344 -2.77 10.90 -26.85
C SER A 344 -2.30 12.35 -26.82
N SER A 345 -1.43 12.73 -25.88
CA SER A 345 -0.84 14.08 -25.83
C SER A 345 0.00 14.40 -27.07
N LEU A 346 0.73 13.42 -27.62
CA LEU A 346 1.52 13.61 -28.83
C LEU A 346 0.63 13.69 -30.08
N GLN A 347 -0.46 12.93 -30.12
CA GLN A 347 -1.46 13.04 -31.19
C GLN A 347 -2.12 14.42 -31.21
N GLU A 348 -2.50 14.95 -30.05
CA GLU A 348 -3.02 16.33 -29.94
C GLU A 348 -1.98 17.38 -30.40
N ALA A 349 -0.70 17.16 -30.09
CA ALA A 349 0.38 18.03 -30.57
C ALA A 349 0.53 17.96 -32.10
N ILE A 350 0.39 16.77 -32.70
CA ILE A 350 0.40 16.60 -34.17
C ILE A 350 -0.82 17.28 -34.80
N ASP A 351 -2.02 17.11 -34.22
CA ASP A 351 -3.25 17.70 -34.73
C ASP A 351 -3.20 19.25 -34.74
N SER A 352 -2.38 19.86 -33.87
CA SER A 352 -2.16 21.31 -33.88
C SER A 352 -1.49 21.85 -35.15
N ALA A 353 -0.91 20.98 -35.98
CA ALA A 353 -0.38 21.36 -37.30
C ALA A 353 -1.48 21.81 -38.28
N ASP A 354 -2.75 21.42 -38.03
CA ASP A 354 -3.87 21.53 -39.00
C ASP A 354 -3.58 20.82 -40.34
N GLY A 355 -2.86 19.70 -40.23
CA GLY A 355 -2.42 18.87 -41.36
C GLY A 355 -1.00 19.17 -41.86
N PHE A 356 -0.46 18.23 -42.64
CA PHE A 356 0.85 18.35 -43.31
C PHE A 356 0.70 18.69 -44.80
N GLN A 357 -0.34 19.44 -45.14
CA GLN A 357 -0.64 19.86 -46.51
C GLN A 357 -0.19 21.30 -46.73
N ASP A 358 0.06 21.67 -47.99
CA ASP A 358 0.48 23.01 -48.41
C ASP A 358 1.73 23.53 -47.69
N THR A 359 2.62 22.65 -47.23
CA THR A 359 3.87 23.02 -46.54
C THR A 359 4.86 23.80 -47.42
N HIS A 360 4.68 23.85 -48.74
CA HIS A 360 5.37 24.81 -49.60
C HIS A 360 5.04 26.28 -49.25
N GLN A 361 3.90 26.54 -48.60
CA GLN A 361 3.54 27.86 -48.10
C GLN A 361 4.18 28.10 -46.72
N ILE A 362 4.80 29.27 -46.56
CA ILE A 362 5.58 29.62 -45.35
C ILE A 362 4.75 29.45 -44.06
N LYS A 363 3.48 29.86 -44.06
CA LYS A 363 2.63 29.80 -42.85
C LYS A 363 2.35 28.36 -42.42
N GLN A 364 2.00 27.49 -43.37
CA GLN A 364 1.71 26.08 -43.13
C GLN A 364 2.98 25.33 -42.74
N PHE A 365 4.11 25.65 -43.39
CA PHE A 365 5.42 25.14 -42.98
C PHE A 365 5.75 25.50 -41.52
N GLU A 366 5.56 26.77 -41.13
CA GLU A 366 5.82 27.23 -39.76
C GLU A 366 4.88 26.54 -38.76
N SER A 367 3.61 26.32 -39.11
CA SER A 367 2.65 25.57 -38.29
C SER A 367 3.08 24.11 -38.08
N ALA A 368 3.39 23.40 -39.16
CA ALA A 368 3.84 22.01 -39.12
C ALA A 368 5.17 21.88 -38.37
N LYS A 369 6.11 22.80 -38.59
CA LYS A 369 7.39 22.87 -37.86
C LYS A 369 7.16 23.03 -36.37
N PHE A 370 6.30 23.97 -35.97
CA PHE A 370 5.99 24.18 -34.56
C PHE A 370 5.37 22.94 -33.91
N SER A 371 4.45 22.26 -34.60
CA SER A 371 3.88 20.99 -34.13
C SER A 371 4.94 19.89 -33.94
N VAL A 372 5.86 19.73 -34.89
CA VAL A 372 7.00 18.80 -34.76
C VAL A 372 7.88 19.16 -33.56
N GLU A 373 8.19 20.44 -33.35
CA GLU A 373 8.94 20.91 -32.19
C GLU A 373 8.21 20.61 -30.86
N GLN A 374 6.88 20.72 -30.81
CA GLN A 374 6.07 20.33 -29.64
C GLN A 374 6.11 18.82 -29.36
N VAL A 375 6.07 18.00 -30.40
CA VAL A 375 6.20 16.53 -30.29
C VAL A 375 7.56 16.16 -29.71
N VAL A 376 8.64 16.72 -30.28
CA VAL A 376 10.02 16.50 -29.80
C VAL A 376 10.14 16.91 -28.32
N PHE A 377 9.71 18.12 -27.97
CA PHE A 377 9.77 18.62 -26.61
C PHE A 377 8.99 17.73 -25.61
N SER A 378 7.85 17.21 -26.03
CA SER A 378 7.04 16.30 -25.20
C SER A 378 7.72 14.94 -25.02
N LEU A 379 8.34 14.39 -26.07
CA LEU A 379 9.13 13.16 -26.00
C LEU A 379 10.34 13.31 -25.08
N GLU A 380 11.06 14.44 -25.15
CA GLU A 380 12.17 14.74 -24.25
C GLU A 380 11.73 14.79 -22.78
N LYS A 381 10.58 15.42 -22.49
CA LYS A 381 10.02 15.41 -21.13
C LYS A 381 9.72 13.99 -20.64
N VAL A 382 9.12 13.16 -21.48
CA VAL A 382 8.81 11.76 -21.13
C VAL A 382 10.10 10.99 -20.86
N HIS A 383 11.11 11.14 -21.72
CA HIS A 383 12.44 10.56 -21.53
C HIS A 383 13.04 10.93 -20.16
N LEU A 384 13.02 12.21 -19.79
CA LEU A 384 13.55 12.69 -18.50
C LEU A 384 12.81 12.11 -17.29
N ILE A 385 11.53 11.78 -17.43
CA ILE A 385 10.71 11.20 -16.35
C ILE A 385 10.90 9.68 -16.29
N TRP A 386 10.95 9.00 -17.45
CA TRP A 386 10.90 7.55 -17.54
C TRP A 386 12.26 6.87 -17.47
N GLU A 387 13.28 7.37 -18.17
CA GLU A 387 14.63 6.77 -18.20
C GLU A 387 15.23 6.54 -16.80
N PRO A 388 15.19 7.50 -15.85
CA PRO A 388 15.82 7.31 -14.55
C PRO A 388 15.04 6.39 -13.60
N VAL A 389 13.81 5.98 -13.96
CA VAL A 389 12.91 5.23 -13.08
C VAL A 389 12.65 3.84 -13.62
N LEU A 390 12.24 3.73 -14.88
CA LEU A 390 11.95 2.45 -15.50
C LEU A 390 13.21 1.63 -15.69
N ARG A 391 13.06 0.32 -15.58
CA ARG A 391 14.12 -0.61 -15.95
C ARG A 391 14.48 -0.45 -17.43
N PRO A 392 15.75 -0.64 -17.84
CA PRO A 392 16.20 -0.37 -19.21
C PRO A 392 15.33 -1.03 -20.28
N LYS A 393 14.96 -2.30 -20.10
CA LYS A 393 14.11 -3.05 -21.02
C LYS A 393 12.70 -2.47 -21.11
N THR A 394 12.08 -2.17 -19.97
CA THR A 394 10.72 -1.61 -19.90
C THR A 394 10.68 -0.20 -20.49
N TYR A 395 11.68 0.63 -20.17
CA TYR A 395 11.87 1.96 -20.75
C TYR A 395 11.96 1.88 -22.28
N LYS A 396 12.86 1.03 -22.79
CA LYS A 396 13.07 0.85 -24.23
C LYS A 396 11.78 0.45 -24.94
N GLN A 397 11.11 -0.59 -24.45
CA GLN A 397 9.85 -1.07 -25.03
C GLN A 397 8.77 0.02 -25.03
N SER A 398 8.60 0.72 -23.91
CA SER A 398 7.57 1.76 -23.78
C SER A 398 7.85 2.96 -24.69
N MET A 399 9.11 3.42 -24.77
CA MET A 399 9.48 4.52 -25.67
C MET A 399 9.41 4.12 -27.15
N CYS A 400 9.78 2.90 -27.52
CA CYS A 400 9.60 2.42 -28.89
C CYS A 400 8.13 2.42 -29.30
N MET A 401 7.21 1.96 -28.42
CA MET A 401 5.77 2.01 -28.69
C MET A 401 5.27 3.45 -28.91
N VAL A 402 5.74 4.40 -28.10
CA VAL A 402 5.41 5.81 -28.23
C VAL A 402 5.92 6.38 -29.56
N LEU A 403 7.19 6.16 -29.88
CA LEU A 403 7.82 6.63 -31.13
C LEU A 403 7.14 6.03 -32.36
N GLU A 404 6.84 4.73 -32.33
CA GLU A 404 6.13 4.04 -33.41
C GLU A 404 4.76 4.68 -33.67
N SER A 405 4.03 5.05 -32.61
CA SER A 405 2.73 5.73 -32.74
C SER A 405 2.87 7.10 -33.42
N VAL A 406 3.88 7.89 -33.05
CA VAL A 406 4.18 9.19 -33.65
C VAL A 406 4.53 9.05 -35.13
N PHE A 407 5.50 8.19 -35.45
CA PHE A 407 5.98 8.01 -36.82
C PHE A 407 4.89 7.47 -37.73
N ARG A 408 4.10 6.51 -37.25
CA ARG A 408 2.95 5.96 -37.98
C ARG A 408 1.89 7.04 -38.26
N ARG A 409 1.60 7.91 -37.28
CA ARG A 409 0.63 9.00 -37.46
C ARG A 409 1.11 9.99 -38.53
N ILE A 410 2.36 10.46 -38.44
CA ILE A 410 2.94 11.40 -39.42
C ILE A 410 2.97 10.78 -40.81
N THR A 411 3.44 9.54 -40.92
CA THR A 411 3.49 8.79 -42.19
C THR A 411 2.11 8.70 -42.82
N ARG A 412 1.09 8.32 -42.04
CA ARG A 412 -0.29 8.25 -42.53
C ARG A 412 -0.79 9.59 -43.06
N ASP A 413 -0.47 10.68 -42.37
CA ASP A 413 -0.94 12.02 -42.77
C ASP A 413 -0.29 12.48 -44.07
N ILE A 414 0.98 12.11 -44.30
CA ILE A 414 1.69 12.35 -45.55
C ILE A 414 1.13 11.46 -46.68
N LEU A 415 0.86 10.18 -46.42
CA LEU A 415 0.33 9.24 -47.41
C LEU A 415 -1.08 9.59 -47.90
N LEU A 416 -1.84 10.40 -47.14
CA LEU A 416 -3.18 10.86 -47.50
C LEU A 416 -3.17 12.10 -48.42
N LEU A 417 -1.99 12.61 -48.81
CA LEU A 417 -1.87 13.74 -49.73
C LEU A 417 -2.02 13.27 -51.18
N ASP A 418 -2.98 13.86 -51.92
CA ASP A 418 -3.33 13.42 -53.29
C ASP A 418 -2.33 13.85 -54.38
N ASP A 419 -1.78 15.08 -54.30
CA ASP A 419 -0.85 15.65 -55.30
C ASP A 419 0.31 16.35 -54.59
N MET A 420 1.47 15.70 -54.56
CA MET A 420 2.67 16.19 -53.88
C MET A 420 3.62 16.80 -54.90
N ALA A 421 3.54 18.12 -55.08
CA ALA A 421 4.52 18.86 -55.86
C ALA A 421 5.95 18.64 -55.32
N ALA A 422 6.96 18.86 -56.17
CA ALA A 422 8.37 18.71 -55.77
C ALA A 422 8.74 19.61 -54.57
N ASP A 423 8.22 20.85 -54.55
CA ASP A 423 8.45 21.78 -53.45
C ASP A 423 7.78 21.33 -52.14
N GLU A 424 6.58 20.74 -52.23
CA GLU A 424 5.86 20.17 -51.07
C GLU A 424 6.62 18.98 -50.49
N THR A 425 7.06 18.06 -51.36
CA THR A 425 7.87 16.90 -50.99
C THR A 425 9.16 17.32 -50.28
N PHE A 426 9.85 18.36 -50.80
CA PHE A 426 11.07 18.89 -50.20
C PHE A 426 10.84 19.49 -48.80
N GLN A 427 9.75 20.23 -48.60
CA GLN A 427 9.44 20.79 -47.27
C GLN A 427 9.08 19.70 -46.26
N LEU A 428 8.34 18.66 -46.66
CA LEU A 428 8.02 17.52 -45.80
C LEU A 428 9.27 16.71 -45.43
N GLN A 429 10.16 16.45 -46.39
CA GLN A 429 11.48 15.86 -46.11
C GLN A 429 12.25 16.69 -45.07
N ARG A 430 12.25 18.01 -45.22
CA ARG A 430 12.93 18.91 -44.28
C ARG A 430 12.34 18.84 -42.87
N LEU A 431 11.02 18.72 -42.73
CA LEU A 431 10.36 18.56 -41.43
C LEU A 431 10.70 17.21 -40.78
N ILE A 432 10.72 16.13 -41.54
CA ILE A 432 11.13 14.80 -41.05
C ILE A 432 12.58 14.81 -40.60
N HIS A 433 13.50 15.37 -41.40
CA HIS A 433 14.90 15.47 -41.03
C HIS A 433 15.08 16.29 -39.75
N LEU A 434 14.38 17.43 -39.62
CA LEU A 434 14.42 18.24 -38.41
C LEU A 434 13.96 17.43 -37.18
N MET A 435 12.89 16.65 -37.30
CA MET A 435 12.41 15.78 -36.23
C MET A 435 13.46 14.72 -35.85
N LEU A 436 14.02 14.01 -36.84
CA LEU A 436 15.00 12.94 -36.61
C LEU A 436 16.30 13.46 -36.03
N GLU A 437 16.79 14.61 -36.48
CA GLU A 437 17.96 15.29 -35.94
C GLU A 437 17.77 15.62 -34.46
N ASN A 438 16.62 16.20 -34.10
CA ASN A 438 16.32 16.54 -32.72
C ASN A 438 16.12 15.30 -31.82
N LEU A 439 15.59 14.21 -32.36
CA LEU A 439 15.42 12.94 -31.63
C LEU A 439 16.70 12.08 -31.59
N SER A 440 17.78 12.48 -32.25
CA SER A 440 18.99 11.66 -32.40
C SER A 440 19.61 11.21 -31.08
N SER A 441 19.60 12.07 -30.05
CA SER A 441 20.11 11.77 -28.70
C SER A 441 19.26 10.69 -28.00
N LEU A 442 17.93 10.83 -28.08
CA LEU A 442 16.96 9.89 -27.52
C LEU A 442 17.05 8.53 -28.23
N LEU A 443 17.10 8.54 -29.56
CA LEU A 443 17.29 7.32 -30.37
C LEU A 443 18.63 6.65 -30.04
N GLY A 444 19.69 7.43 -29.81
CA GLY A 444 21.00 6.94 -29.38
C GLY A 444 20.95 6.22 -28.02
N SER A 445 20.26 6.79 -27.02
CA SER A 445 20.05 6.14 -25.72
C SER A 445 19.37 4.76 -25.89
N LEU A 446 18.35 4.67 -26.73
CA LEU A 446 17.60 3.42 -26.98
C LEU A 446 18.43 2.33 -27.67
N LYS A 447 19.44 2.67 -28.48
CA LYS A 447 20.29 1.68 -29.18
C LYS A 447 21.29 0.97 -28.27
N SER A 448 21.71 1.60 -27.17
CA SER A 448 22.72 1.05 -26.26
C SER A 448 22.24 -0.10 -25.37
N ALA A 449 20.92 -0.35 -25.31
CA ALA A 449 20.30 -1.32 -24.42
C ALA A 449 19.88 -2.61 -25.16
N ASP A 450 20.80 -3.57 -25.29
CA ASP A 450 20.61 -5.00 -25.64
C ASP A 450 19.83 -5.37 -26.95
N ASP A 451 20.34 -6.37 -27.68
CA ASP A 451 20.04 -6.71 -29.09
C ASP A 451 18.69 -7.41 -29.35
N THR A 452 17.84 -7.61 -28.33
CA THR A 452 16.71 -8.56 -28.40
C THR A 452 15.34 -7.97 -28.71
N SER A 453 15.19 -6.65 -28.82
CA SER A 453 13.95 -6.00 -29.26
C SER A 453 14.01 -5.65 -30.75
N ARG A 454 12.85 -5.52 -31.42
CA ARG A 454 12.77 -4.97 -32.80
C ARG A 454 13.76 -3.82 -32.94
N PRO A 455 14.68 -3.87 -33.92
CA PRO A 455 15.66 -2.83 -34.11
C PRO A 455 14.93 -1.49 -34.22
N LEU A 456 15.41 -0.49 -33.50
CA LEU A 456 15.04 0.91 -33.76
C LEU A 456 15.26 1.28 -35.24
N ASP A 457 16.13 0.51 -35.91
CA ASP A 457 16.41 0.56 -37.33
C ASP A 457 15.22 0.13 -38.23
N ASP A 458 14.16 -0.50 -37.71
CA ASP A 458 12.93 -0.78 -38.47
C ASP A 458 11.94 0.39 -38.44
N LEU A 459 12.08 1.30 -37.46
CA LEU A 459 11.16 2.42 -37.23
C LEU A 459 11.51 3.65 -38.09
N ILE A 460 12.80 3.90 -38.32
CA ILE A 460 13.30 5.05 -39.09
C ILE A 460 12.97 4.94 -40.60
N PRO A 461 13.10 3.77 -41.26
CA PRO A 461 12.77 3.60 -42.67
C PRO A 461 11.33 3.98 -43.00
N SER A 462 10.40 3.85 -42.04
CA SER A 462 9.01 4.26 -42.22
C SER A 462 8.86 5.76 -42.52
N LEU A 463 9.80 6.61 -42.14
CA LEU A 463 9.75 8.05 -42.44
C LEU A 463 10.61 8.45 -43.66
N GLN A 464 11.50 7.57 -44.11
CA GLN A 464 12.45 7.85 -45.18
C GLN A 464 11.92 7.52 -46.58
N LEU A 465 10.66 7.08 -46.69
CA LEU A 465 10.01 6.81 -47.98
C LEU A 465 10.05 8.02 -48.91
N LEU A 466 9.97 9.24 -48.37
CA LEU A 466 10.08 10.49 -49.13
C LEU A 466 11.46 10.68 -49.78
N ASP A 467 12.53 10.12 -49.21
CA ASP A 467 13.89 10.27 -49.73
C ASP A 467 14.27 9.20 -50.78
N MET A 468 13.39 8.22 -50.99
CA MET A 468 13.68 7.09 -51.87
C MET A 468 13.35 7.39 -53.34
N PRO A 469 14.24 7.07 -54.28
CA PRO A 469 13.90 7.14 -55.70
C PRO A 469 12.92 6.01 -56.07
N LEU A 470 12.09 6.24 -57.09
CA LEU A 470 11.03 5.32 -57.55
C LEU A 470 11.46 3.85 -57.67
N LYS A 471 12.64 3.59 -58.24
CA LYS A 471 13.18 2.22 -58.37
C LYS A 471 13.49 1.58 -57.02
N SER A 472 14.03 2.35 -56.07
CA SER A 472 14.33 1.85 -54.72
C SER A 472 13.04 1.55 -53.95
N ILE A 473 12.00 2.38 -54.10
CA ILE A 473 10.67 2.10 -53.50
C ILE A 473 10.13 0.77 -54.02
N THR A 474 10.23 0.54 -55.34
CA THR A 474 9.78 -0.71 -55.96
C THR A 474 10.56 -1.91 -55.44
N SER A 475 11.89 -1.82 -55.37
CA SER A 475 12.74 -2.88 -54.85
C SER A 475 12.49 -3.17 -53.37
N ALA A 476 12.22 -2.15 -52.55
CA ALA A 476 11.92 -2.31 -51.13
C ALA A 476 10.53 -2.91 -50.87
N TRP A 477 9.59 -2.72 -51.81
CA TRP A 477 8.32 -3.45 -51.81
C TRP A 477 8.54 -4.93 -52.15
N GLU A 478 9.28 -5.20 -53.23
CA GLU A 478 9.59 -6.56 -53.69
C GLU A 478 10.40 -7.39 -52.69
N SER A 479 11.28 -6.74 -51.90
CA SER A 479 12.05 -7.40 -50.84
C SER A 479 11.22 -7.70 -49.58
N GLY A 480 10.00 -7.15 -49.47
CA GLY A 480 9.15 -7.24 -48.28
C GLY A 480 9.52 -6.25 -47.16
N GLU A 481 10.48 -5.36 -47.38
CA GLU A 481 10.92 -4.37 -46.40
C GLU A 481 9.78 -3.39 -46.05
N LEU A 482 9.13 -2.81 -47.05
CA LEU A 482 7.99 -1.90 -46.81
C LEU A 482 6.80 -2.62 -46.13
N PHE A 483 6.56 -3.89 -46.49
CA PHE A 483 5.53 -4.70 -45.84
C PHE A 483 5.84 -4.93 -44.36
N SER A 484 7.12 -5.15 -44.02
CA SER A 484 7.56 -5.32 -42.62
C SER A 484 7.39 -4.04 -41.78
N CYS A 485 7.45 -2.87 -42.41
CA CYS A 485 7.14 -1.57 -41.81
C CYS A 485 5.62 -1.27 -41.71
N ASN A 486 4.76 -2.25 -42.01
CA ASN A 486 3.29 -2.15 -42.03
C ASN A 486 2.70 -1.24 -43.13
N TYR A 487 3.42 -1.02 -44.23
CA TYR A 487 2.81 -0.38 -45.40
C TYR A 487 1.89 -1.34 -46.15
N THR A 488 0.74 -0.84 -46.57
CA THR A 488 -0.16 -1.55 -47.49
C THR A 488 0.21 -1.26 -48.93
N ARG A 489 -0.15 -2.20 -49.82
CA ARG A 489 0.08 -2.04 -51.27
C ARG A 489 -0.53 -0.75 -51.80
N THR A 490 -1.75 -0.45 -51.36
CA THR A 490 -2.51 0.75 -51.78
C THR A 490 -1.81 2.03 -51.34
N GLU A 491 -1.32 2.10 -50.09
CA GLU A 491 -0.57 3.26 -49.60
C GLU A 491 0.68 3.53 -50.43
N VAL A 492 1.44 2.48 -50.77
CA VAL A 492 2.66 2.64 -51.60
C VAL A 492 2.32 3.06 -53.04
N GLN A 493 1.26 2.50 -53.62
CA GLN A 493 0.82 2.89 -54.97
C GLN A 493 0.34 4.34 -55.03
N ASP A 494 -0.45 4.76 -54.04
CA ASP A 494 -1.00 6.11 -54.00
C ASP A 494 0.10 7.15 -53.72
N PHE A 495 1.04 6.84 -52.83
CA PHE A 495 2.25 7.63 -52.64
C PHE A 495 3.09 7.81 -53.92
N ILE A 496 3.32 6.72 -54.68
CA ILE A 496 4.04 6.80 -55.95
C ILE A 496 3.31 7.69 -56.96
N LYS A 497 1.97 7.61 -57.02
CA LYS A 497 1.16 8.45 -57.91
C LYS A 497 1.22 9.92 -57.50
N ALA A 498 1.27 10.21 -56.20
CA ALA A 498 1.29 11.56 -55.63
C ALA A 498 2.62 12.29 -55.88
N ILE A 499 3.77 11.60 -55.80
CA ILE A 499 5.10 12.23 -55.88
C ILE A 499 5.72 12.17 -57.28
N PHE A 500 5.52 11.07 -58.01
CA PHE A 500 6.18 10.87 -59.30
C PHE A 500 5.23 11.21 -60.46
N THR A 501 5.71 12.03 -61.39
CA THR A 501 4.96 12.40 -62.60
C THR A 501 4.69 11.19 -63.50
N ASP A 502 3.61 11.26 -64.32
CA ASP A 502 3.27 10.16 -65.22
C ASP A 502 4.38 9.90 -66.24
N SER A 503 5.00 8.72 -66.13
CA SER A 503 6.09 8.28 -66.99
C SER A 503 5.98 6.78 -67.24
N PRO A 504 6.58 6.28 -68.35
CA PRO A 504 6.65 4.83 -68.59
C PRO A 504 7.26 4.06 -67.41
N LEU A 505 8.29 4.64 -66.77
CA LEU A 505 8.94 4.06 -65.60
C LEU A 505 7.99 3.96 -64.40
N ARG A 506 7.16 4.99 -64.15
CA ARG A 506 6.14 4.95 -63.09
C ARG A 506 5.13 3.83 -63.32
N LYS A 507 4.66 3.64 -64.56
CA LYS A 507 3.71 2.58 -64.92
C LYS A 507 4.31 1.19 -64.72
N GLU A 508 5.57 1.00 -65.13
CA GLU A 508 6.31 -0.25 -64.91
C GLU A 508 6.46 -0.58 -63.42
N CYS A 509 6.88 0.39 -62.60
CA CYS A 509 7.03 0.23 -61.16
C CYS A 509 5.71 -0.09 -60.45
N LEU A 510 4.62 0.62 -60.80
CA LEU A 510 3.29 0.35 -60.25
C LEU A 510 2.79 -1.05 -60.59
N TRP A 511 3.03 -1.51 -61.83
CA TRP A 511 2.67 -2.86 -62.27
C TRP A 511 3.44 -3.93 -61.48
N ARG A 512 4.75 -3.72 -61.25
CA ARG A 512 5.56 -4.65 -60.45
C ARG A 512 5.07 -4.77 -59.00
N ILE A 513 4.65 -3.67 -58.39
CA ILE A 513 4.08 -3.67 -57.03
C ILE A 513 2.75 -4.43 -56.99
N GLU A 514 1.99 -4.42 -58.08
CA GLU A 514 0.70 -5.12 -58.19
C GLU A 514 0.86 -6.65 -58.32
N ASP A 515 1.92 -7.09 -59.00
CA ASP A 515 2.19 -8.51 -59.29
C ASP A 515 2.76 -9.29 -58.09
N VAL A 516 3.37 -8.58 -57.13
CA VAL A 516 3.89 -9.17 -55.88
C VAL A 516 2.75 -9.34 -54.87
N SER A 517 2.19 -10.55 -54.80
CA SER A 517 1.14 -10.97 -53.87
C SER A 517 1.60 -11.09 -52.43
#